data_AF-A0A1F4QT35-F1
#
_entry.id   AF-A0A1F4QT35-F1
#
_cell.length_a   1.000
_cell.length_b   1.000
_cell.length_c   1.000
_cell.angle_alpha   90.00
_cell.angle_beta   90.00
_cell.angle_gamma   90.00
#
_symmetry.space_group_name_H-M   'P 1'
#
loop_
_entity.id
_entity.type
_entity.pdbx_description
1 polymer ?
#
loop_
_entity_poly.entity_id
_entity_poly.type
_entity_poly.pdbx_seq_one_letter_code
_entity_poly.pdbx_strand_id
1 'polypeptide(L)'
;MDWSVILDYTKVDLRESLEVIRLMRRVNVNLLSRLAPERFNKKGFHSVRGELSLEELVSFYVQHVNDHLKQIKRNLSLMERNT
;
A
#
# COMPACT_ATOMS: atom_id res chain seq x y z
N MET A 1 21.23 16.86 -4.33
CA MET A 1 21.41 15.47 -3.85
C MET A 1 20.07 14.79 -4.01
N ASP A 2 20.02 13.59 -4.60
CA ASP A 2 18.76 12.90 -4.88
C ASP A 2 18.08 12.44 -3.58
N TRP A 3 16.75 12.55 -3.51
CA TRP A 3 15.96 12.20 -2.33
C TRP A 3 16.13 10.72 -1.96
N SER A 4 16.27 9.86 -2.97
CA SER A 4 16.43 8.41 -2.79
C SER A 4 17.74 8.06 -2.06
N VAL A 5 18.80 8.83 -2.30
CA VAL A 5 20.12 8.67 -1.68
C VAL A 5 20.11 9.12 -0.23
N ILE A 6 19.37 10.21 0.07
CA ILE A 6 19.26 10.74 1.44
C ILE A 6 18.43 9.79 2.32
N LEU A 7 17.35 9.24 1.78
CA LEU A 7 16.44 8.37 2.54
C LEU A 7 16.97 6.94 2.70
N ASP A 8 17.90 6.50 1.84
CA ASP A 8 18.62 5.22 1.91
C ASP A 8 17.76 4.06 2.45
N TYR A 9 16.72 3.72 1.69
CA TYR A 9 15.75 2.69 2.08
C TYR A 9 16.37 1.32 2.34
N THR A 10 17.63 1.09 1.90
CA THR A 10 18.37 -0.14 2.17
C THR A 10 18.74 -0.30 3.65
N LYS A 11 18.76 0.80 4.41
CA LYS A 11 19.06 0.80 5.85
C LYS A 11 17.83 0.69 6.75
N VAL A 12 16.63 0.72 6.18
CA VAL A 12 15.41 0.65 6.97
C VAL A 12 15.25 -0.76 7.53
N ASP A 13 14.94 -0.86 8.83
CA ASP A 13 14.69 -2.15 9.46
C ASP A 13 13.41 -2.79 8.89
N LEU A 14 13.54 -4.03 8.43
CA LEU A 14 12.45 -4.76 7.81
C LEU A 14 11.31 -5.04 8.80
N ARG A 15 11.63 -5.37 10.06
CA ARG A 15 10.62 -5.66 11.08
C ARG A 15 9.83 -4.41 11.41
N GLU A 16 10.49 -3.28 11.60
CA GLU A 16 9.82 -1.99 11.83
C GLU A 16 8.88 -1.63 10.68
N SER A 17 9.34 -1.79 9.43
CA SER A 17 8.52 -1.55 8.24
C SER A 17 7.26 -2.42 8.20
N LEU A 18 7.39 -3.70 8.55
CA LEU A 18 6.26 -4.62 8.61
C LEU A 18 5.28 -4.26 9.73
N GLU A 19 5.77 -3.83 10.90
CA GLU A 19 4.93 -3.38 12.00
C GLU A 19 4.14 -2.12 11.64
N VAL A 20 4.75 -1.17 10.92
CA VAL A 20 4.04 0.01 10.39
C VAL A 20 2.89 -0.42 9.46
N ILE A 21 3.14 -1.35 8.53
CA ILE A 21 2.10 -1.85 7.61
C ILE A 21 0.95 -2.52 8.41
N ARG A 22 1.28 -3.35 9.41
CA ARG A 22 0.29 -4.02 10.26
C ARG A 22 -0.56 -3.03 11.05
N LEU A 23 0.09 -2.02 11.66
CA LEU A 23 -0.60 -0.98 12.42
C LEU A 23 -1.53 -0.17 11.52
N MET A 24 -1.04 0.33 10.38
CA MET A 24 -1.83 1.10 9.43
C MET A 24 -3.05 0.32 8.93
N ARG A 25 -2.89 -0.97 8.64
CA ARG A 25 -4.01 -1.83 8.24
C ARG A 25 -5.04 -1.97 9.37
N ARG A 26 -4.60 -2.24 10.60
CA ARG A 26 -5.48 -2.39 11.75
C ARG A 26 -6.29 -1.13 12.02
N VAL A 27 -5.64 0.03 12.04
CA VAL A 27 -6.29 1.33 12.29
C VAL A 27 -7.29 1.65 11.17
N ASN A 28 -6.90 1.50 9.90
CA ASN A 28 -7.78 1.83 8.78
C ASN A 28 -8.99 0.89 8.70
N VAL A 29 -8.82 -0.42 8.92
CA VAL A 29 -9.97 -1.34 8.95
C VAL A 29 -10.94 -0.96 10.07
N ASN A 30 -10.43 -0.66 11.27
CA ASN A 30 -11.28 -0.27 12.39
C ASN A 30 -12.03 1.05 12.14
N LEU A 31 -11.40 2.00 11.44
CA LEU A 31 -12.06 3.27 11.11
C LEU A 31 -13.11 3.09 10.02
N LEU A 32 -12.75 2.41 8.92
CA LEU A 32 -13.62 2.22 7.76
C LEU A 32 -14.82 1.32 8.09
N SER A 33 -14.66 0.34 8.99
CA SER A 33 -15.77 -0.54 9.41
C SER A 33 -16.86 0.17 10.21
N ARG A 34 -16.61 1.40 10.67
CA ARG A 34 -17.62 2.22 11.38
C ARG A 34 -18.51 3.00 10.41
N LEU A 35 -18.16 3.05 9.13
CA LEU A 35 -18.94 3.75 8.12
C LEU A 35 -20.15 2.90 7.72
N ALA A 36 -21.30 3.55 7.54
CA ALA A 36 -22.43 2.91 6.89
C ALA A 36 -22.06 2.54 5.44
N PRO A 37 -22.53 1.40 4.89
CA PRO A 37 -22.14 0.94 3.57
C PRO A 37 -22.31 1.98 2.46
N GLU A 38 -23.35 2.80 2.53
CA GLU A 38 -23.67 3.82 1.52
C GLU A 38 -22.61 4.93 1.46
N ARG A 39 -21.80 5.09 2.52
CA ARG A 39 -20.70 6.06 2.54
C ARG A 39 -19.57 5.67 1.61
N PHE A 40 -19.42 4.40 1.26
CA PHE A 40 -18.41 3.95 0.31
C PHE A 40 -18.65 4.46 -1.12
N ASN A 41 -19.90 4.81 -1.45
CA ASN A 41 -20.27 5.42 -2.74
C ASN A 41 -19.93 6.92 -2.83
N LYS A 42 -19.50 7.55 -1.73
CA LYS A 42 -19.11 8.98 -1.75
C LYS A 42 -17.87 9.14 -2.61
N LYS A 43 -17.93 10.12 -3.52
CA LYS A 43 -16.87 10.42 -4.47
C LYS A 43 -16.07 11.65 -4.06
N GLY A 44 -14.79 11.64 -4.41
CA GLY A 44 -13.89 12.79 -4.35
C GLY A 44 -13.06 12.87 -5.62
N PHE A 45 -12.30 13.96 -5.78
CA PHE A 45 -11.46 14.18 -6.96
C PHE A 45 -9.98 13.99 -6.62
N HIS A 46 -9.33 13.01 -7.27
CA HIS A 46 -7.90 12.78 -7.20
C HIS A 46 -7.22 13.47 -8.39
N SER A 47 -6.23 14.33 -8.13
CA SER A 47 -5.59 15.20 -9.15
C SER A 47 -5.11 14.47 -10.42
N VAL A 48 -4.66 13.22 -10.28
CA VAL A 48 -4.19 12.39 -11.41
C VAL A 48 -5.25 11.42 -11.96
N ARG A 49 -6.18 10.96 -11.12
CA ARG A 49 -7.08 9.83 -11.46
C ARG A 49 -8.50 10.29 -11.76
N GLY A 50 -8.79 11.58 -11.55
CA GLY A 50 -10.13 12.13 -11.68
C GLY A 50 -11.01 11.74 -10.50
N GLU A 51 -12.31 11.62 -10.76
CA GLU A 51 -13.30 11.28 -9.76
C GLU A 51 -13.18 9.80 -9.34
N LEU A 52 -13.17 9.54 -8.03
CA LEU A 52 -13.09 8.20 -7.44
C LEU A 52 -14.01 8.10 -6.22
N SER A 53 -14.68 6.96 -6.05
CA SER A 53 -15.40 6.62 -4.82
C SER A 53 -14.43 6.15 -3.71
N LEU A 54 -14.90 6.18 -2.46
CA LEU A 54 -14.14 5.58 -1.35
C LEU A 54 -13.95 4.07 -1.56
N GLU A 55 -14.92 3.36 -2.13
CA GLU A 55 -14.79 1.94 -2.48
C GLU A 55 -13.67 1.69 -3.49
N GLU A 56 -13.63 2.48 -4.57
CA GLU A 56 -12.60 2.38 -5.61
C GLU A 56 -11.21 2.66 -5.02
N LEU A 57 -11.11 3.67 -4.15
CA LEU A 57 -9.87 4.01 -3.45
C LEU A 57 -9.40 2.88 -2.55
N VAL A 58 -10.28 2.31 -1.71
CA VAL A 58 -9.93 1.20 -0.80
C VAL A 58 -9.53 -0.04 -1.61
N SER A 59 -10.28 -0.36 -2.67
CA SER A 59 -10.00 -1.49 -3.56
C SER A 59 -8.63 -1.35 -4.23
N PHE A 60 -8.27 -0.15 -4.68
CA PHE A 60 -6.94 0.14 -5.21
C PHE A 60 -5.84 -0.19 -4.20
N TYR A 61 -5.97 0.24 -2.94
CA TYR A 61 -4.96 -0.03 -1.91
C TYR A 61 -4.90 -1.51 -1.49
N VAL A 62 -6.02 -2.24 -1.56
CA VAL A 62 -6.01 -3.70 -1.37
C VAL A 62 -5.21 -4.36 -2.48
N GLN A 63 -5.47 -3.99 -3.74
CA GLN A 63 -4.78 -4.56 -4.89
C GLN A 63 -3.29 -4.20 -4.91
N HIS A 64 -2.95 -2.98 -4.54
CA HIS A 64 -1.57 -2.48 -4.49
C HIS A 64 -0.65 -3.35 -3.60
N VAL A 65 -1.15 -3.81 -2.45
CA VAL A 65 -0.40 -4.74 -1.59
C VAL A 65 -0.16 -6.08 -2.28
N ASN A 66 -1.17 -6.62 -2.96
CA ASN A 66 -1.03 -7.88 -3.70
C ASN A 66 0.01 -7.76 -4.83
N ASP A 67 0.05 -6.62 -5.51
CA ASP A 67 1.00 -6.40 -6.59
C ASP A 67 2.44 -6.29 -6.08
N HIS A 68 2.67 -5.66 -4.93
CA HIS A 68 3.97 -5.68 -4.28
C HIS A 68 4.38 -7.06 -3.78
N LEU A 69 3.44 -7.87 -3.26
CA LEU A 69 3.74 -9.25 -2.90
C LEU A 69 4.18 -10.08 -4.12
N LYS A 70 3.51 -9.90 -5.27
CA LYS A 70 3.93 -10.55 -6.54
C LYS A 70 5.32 -10.07 -6.96
N GLN A 71 5.59 -8.77 -6.85
CA GLN A 71 6.90 -8.19 -7.18
C GLN A 71 8.01 -8.78 -6.31
N ILE A 72 7.81 -8.87 -4.98
CA ILE A 72 8.77 -9.46 -4.05
C ILE A 72 9.06 -10.92 -4.43
N LYS A 73 8.01 -11.74 -4.63
CA LYS A 73 8.16 -13.15 -5.04
C LYS A 73 8.95 -13.27 -6.35
N ARG A 74 8.61 -12.46 -7.35
CA ARG A 74 9.31 -12.44 -8.63
C ARG A 74 10.79 -12.12 -8.46
N ASN A 75 11.12 -11.12 -7.63
CA ASN A 75 12.50 -10.71 -7.40
C ASN A 75 13.29 -11.80 -6.67
N LEU A 76 12.72 -12.43 -5.64
CA LEU A 76 13.35 -13.55 -4.94
C LEU A 76 13.68 -14.70 -5.90
N SER A 77 12.70 -15.11 -6.73
CA SER A 77 12.94 -16.16 -7.74
C SER A 77 13.97 -15.79 -8.80
N LEU A 78 14.16 -14.49 -9.10
CA LEU A 78 15.22 -14.04 -10.00
C LEU A 78 16.59 -14.09 -9.33
N MET A 79 16.67 -13.76 -8.03
CA MET A 79 17.91 -13.83 -7.26
C MET A 79 18.40 -15.28 -7.16
N GLU A 80 17.51 -16.22 -6.83
CA GLU A 80 17.84 -17.66 -6.74
C GLU A 80 18.36 -18.26 -8.04
N ARG A 81 17.90 -17.76 -9.20
CA ARG A 81 18.37 -18.24 -10.52
C ARG A 81 19.73 -17.67 -10.94
N ASN A 82 20.17 -16.60 -10.29
CA ASN A 82 21.39 -15.87 -10.62
C ASN A 82 22.52 -16.11 -9.60
N THR A 83 22.28 -16.94 -8.58
CA THR A 83 23.25 -17.43 -7.58
C THR A 83 23.51 -18.91 -7.80
#